data_AF-A0A386C6N8-F1
#
_entry.id   AF-A0A386C6N8-F1
#
_cell.length_a   1.000
_cell.length_b   1.000
_cell.length_c   1.000
_cell.angle_alpha   90.00
_cell.angle_beta   90.00
_cell.angle_gamma   90.00
#
_symmetry.space_group_name_H-M   'P 1'
#
loop_
_entity.id
_entity.type
_entity.pdbx_description
1 polymer ?
#
loop_
_entity_poly.entity_id
_entity_poly.type
_entity_poly.pdbx_seq_one_letter_code
_entity_poly.pdbx_strand_id
1 'polypeptide(L)'
;MITNYLVVRFLYDHRKLDHLVEGSPDVLVQGGKIRKNNLKRELITMAQLEAAARKQGFGSLSEVDQCILEPGGTLSFIGKKPDVEEKRHRELLNRIDQLSEEIALLRNTRPPSIA
;
A
#
# COMPACT_ATOMS: atom_id res chain seq x y z
N MET A 1 13.25 32.64 27.71
CA MET A 1 11.80 32.37 27.60
C MET A 1 11.16 33.05 26.36
N ILE A 2 11.88 33.20 25.24
CA ILE A 2 11.32 33.74 23.97
C ILE A 2 11.27 32.64 22.90
N THR A 3 12.23 31.71 22.94
CA THR A 3 12.32 30.57 22.03
C THR A 3 11.08 29.68 22.08
N ASN A 4 10.58 29.38 23.28
CA ASN A 4 9.36 28.59 23.44
C ASN A 4 8.12 29.34 22.92
N TYR A 5 8.06 30.66 23.10
CA TYR A 5 6.96 31.47 22.60
C TYR A 5 6.94 31.49 21.07
N LEU A 6 8.10 31.60 20.41
CA LEU A 6 8.20 31.55 18.95
C LEU A 6 7.86 30.18 18.39
N VAL A 7 8.31 29.10 19.03
CA VAL A 7 7.99 27.73 18.62
C VAL A 7 6.50 27.44 18.79
N VAL A 8 5.92 27.84 19.93
CA VAL A 8 4.49 27.67 20.20
C VAL A 8 3.65 28.57 19.29
N ARG A 9 4.08 29.79 18.98
CA ARG A 9 3.42 30.70 18.03
C ARG A 9 3.44 30.13 16.62
N PHE A 10 4.56 29.59 16.16
CA PHE A 10 4.68 28.94 14.86
C PHE A 10 3.80 27.68 14.77
N LEU A 11 3.76 26.87 15.84
CA LEU A 11 2.86 25.72 15.97
C LEU A 11 1.38 26.12 16.05
N TYR A 12 1.04 27.27 16.66
CA TYR A 12 -0.34 27.76 16.73
C TYR A 12 -0.80 28.44 15.44
N ASP A 13 0.10 29.05 14.67
CA ASP A 13 -0.22 29.56 13.34
C ASP A 13 -0.56 28.40 12.38
N HIS A 14 0.10 27.25 12.53
CA HIS A 14 -0.30 26.00 11.87
C HIS A 14 -1.66 25.45 12.35
N ARG A 15 -2.14 25.80 13.54
CA ARG A 15 -3.52 25.48 13.97
C ARG A 15 -4.56 26.45 13.43
N LYS A 16 -4.19 27.63 12.92
CA LYS A 16 -5.10 28.43 12.09
C LYS A 16 -5.20 27.88 10.67
N LEU A 17 -4.20 27.10 10.23
CA LEU A 17 -4.32 26.26 9.04
C LEU A 17 -5.37 25.14 9.22
N ASP A 18 -5.73 24.76 10.46
CA ASP A 18 -6.86 23.83 10.71
C ASP A 18 -8.19 24.32 10.13
N HIS A 19 -8.36 25.63 9.86
CA HIS A 19 -9.57 26.14 9.21
C HIS A 19 -9.55 26.06 7.68
N LEU A 20 -8.41 25.73 7.05
CA LEU A 20 -8.37 25.30 5.64
C LEU A 20 -8.66 23.78 5.52
N VAL A 21 -8.65 23.07 6.65
CA VAL A 21 -8.89 21.63 6.83
C VAL A 21 -10.39 21.34 7.05
N GLU A 22 -11.29 22.14 6.46
CA GLU A 22 -12.63 21.65 6.10
C GLU A 22 -12.59 20.82 4.79
N GLY A 23 -11.38 20.53 4.30
CA GLY A 23 -11.07 19.89 3.04
C GLY A 23 -11.79 18.56 2.83
N SER A 24 -12.45 18.46 1.67
CA SER A 24 -12.91 17.18 1.14
C SER A 24 -11.71 16.22 0.98
N PRO A 25 -11.90 14.91 1.18
CA PRO A 25 -10.82 13.95 1.00
C PRO A 25 -10.21 14.08 -0.39
N ASP A 26 -8.88 14.08 -0.48
CA ASP A 26 -8.18 14.27 -1.74
C ASP A 26 -7.33 13.06 -2.12
N VAL A 27 -7.39 12.68 -3.39
CA VAL A 27 -6.69 11.50 -3.89
C VAL A 27 -5.31 11.90 -4.39
N LEU A 28 -4.28 11.49 -3.65
CA LEU A 28 -2.87 11.78 -3.97
C LEU A 28 -2.25 10.71 -4.87
N VAL A 29 -2.71 9.46 -4.76
CA VAL A 29 -2.30 8.34 -5.61
C VAL A 29 -3.54 7.59 -6.08
N GLN A 30 -3.60 7.24 -7.35
CA GLN A 30 -4.68 6.44 -7.92
C GLN A 30 -4.15 5.51 -9.01
N GLY A 31 -4.50 4.22 -8.93
CA GLY A 31 -3.99 3.21 -9.87
C GLY A 31 -2.46 3.12 -9.86
N GLY A 32 -1.83 3.37 -8.71
CA GLY A 32 -0.37 3.48 -8.55
C GLY A 32 0.27 4.69 -9.23
N LYS A 33 -0.51 5.65 -9.74
CA LYS A 33 0.00 6.91 -10.31
C LYS A 33 -0.15 8.05 -9.33
N ILE A 34 0.96 8.76 -9.10
CA ILE A 34 1.01 9.91 -8.21
C ILE A 34 0.42 11.14 -8.90
N ARG A 35 -0.58 11.75 -8.28
CA ARG A 35 -1.21 13.00 -8.73
C ARG A 35 -0.41 14.19 -8.20
N LYS A 36 0.66 14.55 -8.92
CA LYS A 36 1.57 15.65 -8.53
C LYS A 36 0.86 16.99 -8.31
N ASN A 37 -0.24 17.25 -9.01
CA ASN A 37 -1.02 18.48 -8.83
C ASN A 37 -1.69 18.52 -7.45
N ASN A 38 -2.24 17.39 -7.00
CA ASN A 38 -2.88 17.24 -5.70
C ASN A 38 -1.82 17.33 -4.59
N LEU A 39 -0.66 16.67 -4.75
CA LEU A 39 0.47 16.84 -3.81
C LEU A 39 0.90 18.30 -3.64
N LYS A 40 0.99 19.06 -4.73
CA LYS A 40 1.34 20.49 -4.68
C LYS A 40 0.25 21.32 -3.99
N ARG A 41 -1.02 21.03 -4.26
CA ARG A 41 -2.16 21.72 -3.65
C ARG A 41 -2.22 21.49 -2.14
N GLU A 42 -2.02 20.23 -1.74
CA GLU A 42 -2.02 19.82 -0.32
C GLU A 42 -0.68 20.06 0.38
N LEU A 43 0.30 20.66 -0.30
CA LEU A 43 1.65 20.94 0.21
C LEU A 43 2.38 19.68 0.74
N ILE A 44 2.04 18.50 0.19
CA ILE A 44 2.65 17.23 0.55
C ILE A 44 3.83 16.96 -0.37
N THR A 45 5.00 16.81 0.24
CA THR A 45 6.22 16.41 -0.48
C THR A 45 6.24 14.91 -0.76
N MET A 46 6.98 14.52 -1.80
CA MET A 46 7.23 13.11 -2.10
C MET A 46 7.83 12.35 -0.91
N ALA A 47 8.77 12.98 -0.18
CA ALA A 47 9.39 12.37 1.00
C ALA A 47 8.38 12.12 2.14
N GLN A 48 7.44 13.03 2.36
CA GLN A 48 6.37 12.83 3.35
C GLN A 48 5.44 11.68 2.94
N LEU A 49 5.06 11.61 1.65
CA LEU A 49 4.23 10.54 1.12
C LEU A 49 4.91 9.17 1.29
N GLU A 50 6.19 9.07 0.94
CA GLU A 50 7.00 7.85 1.10
C GLU A 50 7.16 7.45 2.57
N ALA A 51 7.46 8.41 3.45
CA ALA A 51 7.59 8.15 4.87
C ALA A 51 6.27 7.67 5.49
N ALA A 52 5.14 8.24 5.06
CA ALA A 52 3.81 7.82 5.50
C ALA A 52 3.46 6.42 5.00
N ALA A 53 3.76 6.09 3.74
CA ALA A 53 3.58 4.75 3.18
C ALA A 53 4.37 3.70 3.97
N ARG A 54 5.64 4.00 4.28
CA ARG A 54 6.50 3.14 5.11
C ARG A 54 5.96 2.94 6.52
N LYS A 55 5.43 3.99 7.15
CA LYS A 55 4.79 3.88 8.47
C LYS A 55 3.56 2.97 8.47
N GLN A 56 2.85 2.86 7.35
CA GLN A 56 1.72 1.93 7.17
C GLN A 56 2.14 0.53 6.70
N GLY A 57 3.44 0.26 6.54
CA GLY A 57 3.95 -1.06 6.19
C GLY A 57 4.18 -1.30 4.70
N PHE A 58 4.05 -0.28 3.84
CA PHE A 58 4.43 -0.38 2.44
C PHE A 58 5.94 -0.17 2.28
N GLY A 59 6.63 -1.10 1.61
CA GLY A 59 8.07 -0.97 1.37
C GLY A 59 8.39 0.15 0.38
N SER A 60 7.48 0.38 -0.57
CA SER A 60 7.60 1.36 -1.62
C SER A 60 6.24 1.91 -2.06
N LEU A 61 6.22 3.10 -2.67
CA LEU A 61 5.00 3.62 -3.31
C LEU A 61 4.56 2.77 -4.52
N SER A 62 5.44 1.91 -5.05
CA SER A 62 5.10 0.98 -6.14
C SER A 62 4.06 -0.07 -5.71
N GLU A 63 4.00 -0.40 -4.42
CA GLU A 63 3.03 -1.32 -3.84
C GLU A 63 1.67 -0.65 -3.56
N VAL A 64 1.62 0.67 -3.59
CA VAL A 64 0.42 1.47 -3.33
C VAL A 64 -0.40 1.59 -4.61
N ASP A 65 -1.68 1.26 -4.52
CA ASP A 65 -2.66 1.49 -5.58
C ASP A 65 -3.35 2.85 -5.41
N GLN A 66 -3.74 3.17 -4.18
CA GLN A 66 -4.44 4.41 -3.87
C GLN A 66 -3.90 5.03 -2.57
N CYS A 67 -3.84 6.35 -2.55
CA CYS A 67 -3.54 7.13 -1.35
C CYS A 67 -4.52 8.30 -1.26
N ILE A 68 -5.17 8.44 -0.11
CA ILE A 68 -6.19 9.45 0.18
C ILE A 68 -5.69 10.30 1.35
N LEU A 69 -5.75 11.62 1.20
CA LEU A 69 -5.62 12.57 2.29
C LEU A 69 -7.00 12.78 2.90
N GLU A 70 -7.19 12.30 4.12
CA GLU A 70 -8.44 12.47 4.87
C GLU A 70 -8.55 13.89 5.43
N PRO A 71 -9.78 14.38 5.65
CA PRO A 71 -10.02 15.59 6.44
C PRO A 71 -9.33 15.43 7.81
N GLY A 72 -8.43 16.36 8.14
CA GLY A 72 -7.56 16.26 9.33
C GLY A 72 -6.11 15.87 9.04
N GLY A 73 -5.73 15.69 7.77
CA GLY A 73 -4.33 15.53 7.36
C GLY A 73 -3.78 14.11 7.50
N THR A 74 -4.64 13.12 7.74
CA THR A 74 -4.25 11.71 7.81
C THR A 74 -4.14 11.11 6.42
N LEU A 75 -3.08 10.35 6.14
CA LEU A 75 -2.91 9.64 4.87
C LEU A 75 -3.36 8.19 5.00
N SER A 76 -4.32 7.78 4.18
CA SER A 76 -4.81 6.41 4.06
C SER A 76 -4.24 5.76 2.79
N PHE A 77 -3.64 4.58 2.90
CA PHE A 77 -3.06 3.86 1.76
C PHE A 77 -3.78 2.53 1.50
N ILE A 78 -3.98 2.23 0.21
CA ILE A 78 -4.54 0.97 -0.26
C ILE A 78 -3.49 0.34 -1.17
N GLY A 79 -3.09 -0.89 -0.85
CA GLY A 79 -2.13 -1.64 -1.63
C GLY A 79 -2.71 -2.20 -2.93
N LYS A 80 -1.85 -2.42 -3.92
CA LYS A 80 -2.19 -3.16 -5.13
C LYS A 80 -2.61 -4.57 -4.74
N LYS A 81 -3.81 -4.98 -5.17
CA LYS A 81 -4.21 -6.38 -5.07
C LYS A 81 -3.26 -7.18 -5.97
N PRO A 82 -2.74 -8.33 -5.53
CA PRO A 82 -2.05 -9.24 -6.44
C PRO A 82 -3.02 -9.56 -7.58
N ASP A 83 -2.51 -9.50 -8.80
CA ASP A 83 -3.31 -9.66 -10.00
C ASP A 83 -4.10 -10.98 -9.93
N VAL A 84 -5.34 -10.96 -10.45
CA VAL A 84 -6.21 -12.14 -10.43
C VAL A 84 -5.54 -13.30 -11.16
N GLU A 85 -4.72 -12.99 -12.16
CA GLU A 85 -3.89 -13.93 -12.90
C GLU A 85 -2.80 -14.58 -12.03
N GLU A 86 -2.12 -13.79 -11.18
CA GLU A 86 -1.12 -14.29 -10.22
C GLU A 86 -1.73 -15.27 -9.22
N LYS A 87 -2.95 -14.97 -8.73
CA LYS A 87 -3.69 -15.88 -7.85
C LYS A 87 -4.09 -17.17 -8.56
N ARG A 88 -4.62 -17.09 -9.79
CA ARG A 88 -4.98 -18.28 -10.58
C ARG A 88 -3.75 -19.13 -10.89
N HIS A 89 -2.65 -18.49 -11.28
CA HIS A 89 -1.41 -19.19 -11.59
C HIS A 89 -0.89 -19.97 -10.38
N ARG A 90 -0.91 -19.34 -9.20
CA ARG A 90 -0.56 -20.01 -7.94
C ARG A 90 -1.49 -21.17 -7.60
N GLU A 91 -2.79 -21.01 -7.83
CA GLU A 91 -3.78 -22.07 -7.60
C GLU A 91 -3.59 -23.25 -8.55
N LEU A 92 -3.20 -23.00 -9.80
CA LEU A 92 -2.85 -24.03 -10.78
C LEU A 92 -1.57 -24.78 -10.39
N LEU A 93 -0.52 -24.06 -9.99
CA LEU A 93 0.74 -24.67 -9.53
C LEU A 93 0.50 -25.60 -8.34
N ASN A 94 -0.24 -25.15 -7.33
CA ASN A 94 -0.59 -25.98 -6.17
C ASN A 94 -1.33 -27.27 -6.58
N ARG A 95 -2.19 -27.20 -7.60
CA ARG A 95 -2.91 -28.37 -8.14
C ARG A 95 -1.98 -29.33 -8.89
N ILE A 96 -1.02 -28.80 -9.64
CA ILE A 96 -0.01 -29.62 -10.33
C ILE A 96 0.85 -30.36 -9.31
N ASP A 97 1.24 -29.71 -8.22
CA ASP A 97 2.02 -30.32 -7.15
C ASP A 97 1.24 -31.46 -6.47
N GLN A 98 -0.02 -31.23 -6.13
CA GLN A 98 -0.91 -32.26 -5.56
C GLN A 98 -1.06 -33.49 -6.47
N LEU A 99 -1.32 -33.27 -7.76
CA LEU A 99 -1.44 -34.37 -8.72
C LEU A 99 -0.14 -35.14 -8.88
N SER A 100 1.00 -34.43 -8.85
CA SER A 100 2.32 -35.04 -8.97
C SER A 100 2.62 -35.94 -7.77
N GLU A 101 2.24 -35.52 -6.56
CA GLU A 101 2.33 -36.35 -5.34
C GLU A 101 1.42 -37.58 -5.42
N GLU A 102 0.17 -37.42 -5.87
CA GLU A 102 -0.79 -38.52 -5.99
C GLU A 102 -0.32 -39.58 -7.00
N ILE A 103 0.20 -39.15 -8.15
CA ILE A 103 0.82 -40.04 -9.14
C ILE A 103 2.05 -40.75 -8.56
N ALA A 104 2.88 -40.07 -7.77
CA ALA A 104 4.04 -40.68 -7.14
C ALA A 104 3.64 -41.80 -6.16
N LEU A 105 2.57 -41.60 -5.38
CA LEU A 105 2.01 -42.61 -4.48
C LEU A 105 1.43 -43.82 -5.23
N LEU A 106 0.71 -43.57 -6.33
CA LEU A 106 0.17 -44.63 -7.18
C LEU A 106 1.26 -45.44 -7.91
N ARG A 107 2.37 -44.78 -8.28
CA ARG A 107 3.51 -45.48 -8.90
C ARG A 107 4.21 -46.40 -7.90
N ASN A 108 4.25 -46.04 -6.63
CA ASN A 108 4.91 -46.82 -5.59
C ASN A 108 4.10 -48.04 -5.12
N THR A 109 2.81 -48.11 -5.46
CA THR A 109 1.90 -49.21 -5.09
C THR A 109 1.69 -50.26 -6.19
N ARG A 110 2.26 -50.08 -7.39
CA ARG A 110 2.28 -51.16 -8.40
C ARG A 110 3.41 -52.14 -8.07
N PRO A 111 3.13 -53.42 -7.72
CA PRO A 111 4.19 -54.43 -7.70
C PRO A 111 4.81 -54.53 -9.11
N PRO A 112 6.11 -54.90 -9.23
CA PRO A 112 6.72 -55.13 -10.52
C PRO A 112 5.85 -56.15 -11.27
N SER A 113 5.33 -55.72 -12.44
CA SER A 113 4.63 -56.62 -13.36
C SER A 113 5.60 -57.76 -13.66
N ILE A 114 5.25 -58.93 -13.15
CA ILE A 114 5.96 -60.19 -13.33
C ILE A 114 6.22 -60.36 -14.83
N ALA A 115 7.49 -60.42 -15.20
CA ALA A 115 7.98 -60.94 -16.47
C ALA A 115 8.76 -62.21 -16.17
#